data_AF-A0AB35HCW8-F1
#
_entry.id   AF-A0AB35HCW8-F1
#
_cell.length_a   1.000
_cell.length_b   1.000
_cell.length_c   1.000
_cell.angle_alpha   90.00
_cell.angle_beta   90.00
_cell.angle_gamma   90.00
#
_symmetry.space_group_name_H-M   'P 1'
#
loop_
_entity.id
_entity.type
_entity.pdbx_description
1 polymer ?
#
loop_
_entity_poly.entity_id
_entity_poly.type
_entity_poly.pdbx_seq_one_letter_code
_entity_poly.pdbx_strand_id
1 'polypeptide(L)' 'ETAKECIKMNFYISLGGPVTFKNAKKPKEVAAEVPLEKLLIETDCPYLAPHPYRGKRNEPVYVKLVAEQIAEIK' A
#
# COMPACT_ATOMS: atom_id res chain seq x y z
N GLU A 1 12.04 4.33 -8.55
CA GLU A 1 13.31 5.03 -8.24
C GLU A 1 13.37 5.44 -6.76
N THR A 2 12.53 6.37 -6.30
CA THR A 2 12.54 6.87 -4.91
C THR A 2 12.48 5.77 -3.83
N ALA A 3 11.61 4.76 -3.99
CA ALA A 3 11.49 3.68 -3.01
C ALA A 3 12.82 2.91 -2.81
N LYS A 4 13.62 2.73 -3.87
CA LYS A 4 14.92 2.04 -3.80
C LYS A 4 15.93 2.87 -3.01
N GLU A 5 15.96 4.18 -3.22
CA GLU A 5 16.82 5.08 -2.45
C GLU A 5 16.42 5.12 -0.95
N CYS A 6 15.12 5.17 -0.64
CA CYS A 6 14.64 5.09 0.73
C CYS A 6 15.08 3.78 1.43
N ILE A 7 15.03 2.64 0.74
CA ILE A 7 15.50 1.36 1.29
C ILE A 7 17.00 1.39 1.55
N LYS A 8 17.80 1.97 0.64
CA LYS A 8 19.26 2.16 0.85
C LYS A 8 19.55 3.01 2.10
N MET A 9 18.68 3.98 2.39
CA MET A 9 18.74 4.80 3.61
C MET A 9 18.17 4.09 4.86
N ASN A 10 17.85 2.79 4.75
CA ASN A 10 17.28 1.96 5.81
C ASN A 10 15.86 2.37 6.26
N PHE A 11 15.13 3.12 5.42
CA PHE A 11 13.72 3.42 5.67
C PHE A 11 12.83 2.24 5.32
N TYR A 12 11.63 2.27 5.90
CA TYR A 12 10.53 1.36 5.58
C TYR A 12 9.56 2.07 4.63
N ILE A 13 8.88 1.31 3.78
CA ILE A 13 7.91 1.82 2.83
C ILE A 13 6.51 1.38 3.26
N SER A 14 5.66 2.35 3.59
CA SER A 14 4.26 2.10 3.90
C SER A 14 3.40 2.15 2.64
N LEU A 15 2.46 1.21 2.50
CA LEU A 15 1.44 1.22 1.46
C LEU A 15 0.05 1.27 2.08
N GLY A 16 -0.81 2.12 1.54
CA GLY A 16 -2.20 2.28 1.95
C GLY A 16 -3.21 1.87 0.89
N GLY A 17 -4.43 2.39 1.00
CA GLY A 17 -5.54 2.06 0.10
C GLY A 17 -5.26 2.14 -1.41
N PRO A 18 -4.40 3.05 -1.93
CA PRO A 18 -4.09 3.12 -3.36
C PRO A 18 -3.53 1.83 -3.98
N VAL A 19 -2.92 0.92 -3.20
CA VAL A 19 -2.44 -0.38 -3.74
C VAL A 19 -3.58 -1.23 -4.29
N THR A 20 -4.79 -1.07 -3.77
CA THR A 20 -6.01 -1.78 -4.18
C THR A 20 -6.68 -1.18 -5.42
N PHE A 21 -6.20 -0.04 -5.93
CA PHE A 21 -6.86 0.64 -7.04
C PHE A 21 -6.49 -0.02 -8.37
N LYS A 22 -7.50 -0.32 -9.20
CA LYS A 22 -7.33 -0.99 -10.50
C LYS A 22 -6.32 -0.29 -11.42
N ASN A 23 -6.32 1.05 -11.45
CA ASN A 23 -5.48 1.84 -12.35
C ASN A 23 -4.17 2.35 -11.72
N ALA A 24 -3.95 2.11 -10.43
CA ALA A 24 -2.76 2.60 -9.74
C ALA A 24 -1.60 1.60 -9.92
N LYS A 25 -0.85 1.76 -11.01
CA LYS A 25 0.28 0.88 -11.34
C LYS A 25 1.45 1.03 -10.35
N LYS A 26 1.85 2.26 -10.07
CA LYS A 26 3.02 2.57 -9.20
C LYS A 26 2.95 1.93 -7.81
N PRO A 27 1.85 2.05 -7.03
CA PRO A 27 1.77 1.38 -5.72
C PRO A 27 1.92 -0.14 -5.79
N LYS A 28 1.40 -0.78 -6.85
CA LYS A 28 1.52 -2.22 -7.07
C LYS A 28 2.94 -2.62 -7.47
N GLU A 29 3.60 -1.85 -8.31
CA GLU A 29 5.02 -2.03 -8.64
C GLU A 29 5.89 -1.92 -7.39
N VAL A 30 5.63 -0.93 -6.53
CA VAL A 30 6.33 -0.79 -5.24
C VAL A 30 6.06 -2.00 -4.34
N ALA A 31 4.81 -2.49 -4.25
CA ALA A 31 4.48 -3.70 -3.48
C ALA A 31 5.24 -4.94 -3.97
N ALA A 32 5.43 -5.07 -5.29
CA ALA A 32 6.19 -6.15 -5.90
C ALA A 32 7.70 -6.04 -5.63
N GLU A 33 8.30 -4.85 -5.83
CA GLU A 33 9.74 -4.65 -5.75
C GLU A 33 10.29 -4.57 -4.32
N VAL A 34 9.54 -4.00 -3.37
CA VAL A 34 10.03 -3.77 -2.00
C VAL A 34 10.08 -5.09 -1.21
N PRO A 35 11.20 -5.44 -0.56
CA PRO A 35 11.27 -6.62 0.30
C PRO A 35 10.23 -6.59 1.42
N LEU A 36 9.68 -7.75 1.78
CA LEU A 36 8.56 -7.83 2.73
C LEU A 36 8.93 -7.26 4.11
N GLU A 37 10.17 -7.50 4.55
CA GLU A 37 10.73 -6.99 5.79
C GLU A 37 10.95 -5.47 5.81
N LYS A 38 10.83 -4.79 4.66
CA LYS A 38 10.90 -3.33 4.53
C LYS A 38 9.54 -2.70 4.26
N LEU A 39 8.47 -3.49 4.29
CA LEU A 39 7.12 -3.05 3.91
C LEU A 39 6.24 -2.89 5.15
N LEU A 40 5.52 -1.78 5.22
CA LEU A 40 4.49 -1.50 6.21
C LEU A 40 3.14 -1.32 5.50
N ILE A 41 2.05 -1.52 6.24
CA ILE A 41 0.69 -1.30 5.74
C ILE A 41 -0.03 -0.28 6.61
N GLU A 42 -0.85 0.54 5.97
CA GLU A 42 -1.66 1.55 6.65
C GLU A 42 -3.00 1.78 5.93
N THR A 43 -3.80 2.71 6.46
CA THR A 43 -5.03 3.16 5.79
C THR A 43 -4.99 4.62 5.39
N ASP A 44 -4.25 5.48 6.12
CA ASP A 44 -4.39 6.94 6.03
C ASP A 44 -5.85 7.40 6.31
N CYS A 45 -6.56 6.71 7.22
CA CYS A 45 -7.92 7.10 7.57
C CYS A 45 -7.93 8.53 8.17
N PRO A 46 -8.91 9.37 7.81
CA PRO A 46 -10.16 9.06 7.11
C PRO A 46 -10.11 9.10 5.57
N TYR A 47 -8.93 9.23 4.95
CA TYR A 47 -8.73 9.42 3.51
C TYR A 47 -8.40 8.11 2.77
N LEU A 48 -8.39 8.15 1.44
CA LEU A 48 -7.86 7.08 0.58
C LEU A 48 -8.42 5.66 0.83
N ALA A 49 -9.74 5.54 1.02
CA ALA A 49 -10.39 4.25 1.23
C ALA A 49 -10.04 3.22 0.13
N PRO A 50 -9.58 2.00 0.50
CA PRO A 50 -9.28 0.93 -0.45
C PRO A 50 -10.53 0.45 -1.19
N HIS A 51 -10.34 -0.28 -2.30
CA HIS A 51 -11.43 -1.00 -2.98
C HIS A 51 -11.98 -2.11 -2.07
N PRO A 52 -13.31 -2.32 -1.98
CA PRO A 52 -14.39 -1.72 -2.77
C PRO A 52 -14.98 -0.40 -2.22
N TYR A 53 -14.40 0.18 -1.17
CA TYR A 53 -14.93 1.35 -0.46
C TYR A 53 -14.45 2.70 -1.01
N ARG A 54 -13.76 2.72 -2.17
CA ARG A 54 -13.25 3.95 -2.78
C ARG A 54 -14.35 5.01 -2.94
N GLY A 55 -14.05 6.25 -2.54
CA GLY A 55 -15.01 7.37 -2.56
C GLY A 55 -15.88 7.48 -1.31
N LYS A 56 -15.80 6.51 -0.38
CA LYS A 56 -16.38 6.59 0.96
C LYS A 56 -15.31 6.99 1.98
N ARG A 57 -15.73 7.33 3.20
CA ARG A 57 -14.82 7.55 4.34
C ARG A 57 -14.02 6.29 4.60
N ASN A 58 -12.71 6.45 4.78
CA ASN A 58 -11.84 5.33 5.15
C ASN A 58 -11.89 5.06 6.65
N GLU A 59 -11.58 3.83 7.04
CA GLU A 59 -11.57 3.37 8.42
C GLU A 59 -10.36 2.46 8.67
N PRO A 60 -9.79 2.45 9.89
CA PRO A 60 -8.65 1.60 10.23
C PRO A 60 -8.88 0.10 9.93
N VAL A 61 -10.12 -0.38 10.06
CA VAL A 61 -10.48 -1.78 9.79
C VAL A 61 -10.22 -2.20 8.34
N TYR A 62 -10.17 -1.26 7.40
CA TYR A 62 -9.90 -1.55 6.00
C TYR A 62 -8.40 -1.84 5.71
N VAL A 63 -7.51 -1.76 6.70
CA VAL A 63 -6.09 -2.15 6.56
C VAL A 63 -5.93 -3.60 6.08
N LYS A 64 -6.88 -4.48 6.44
CA LYS A 64 -6.94 -5.87 5.97
C LYS A 64 -6.94 -5.94 4.44
N LEU A 65 -7.69 -5.07 3.75
CA LEU A 65 -7.80 -5.07 2.29
C LEU A 65 -6.48 -4.67 1.60
N VAL A 66 -5.69 -3.83 2.28
CA VAL A 66 -4.35 -3.44 1.82
C VAL A 66 -3.40 -4.64 1.92
N ALA A 67 -3.42 -5.34 3.06
CA ALA A 67 -2.64 -6.56 3.27
C ALA A 67 -2.98 -7.66 2.25
N GLU A 68 -4.27 -7.93 2.06
CA GLU A 68 -4.76 -8.93 1.09
C GLU A 68 -4.27 -8.62 -0.32
N GLN A 69 -4.38 -7.36 -0.75
CA GLN A 69 -3.90 -6.99 -2.09
C GLN A 69 -2.39 -7.14 -2.25
N ILE A 70 -1.59 -6.82 -1.23
CA ILE A 70 -0.13 -7.00 -1.27
C ILE A 70 0.22 -8.49 -1.33
N ALA A 71 -0.49 -9.33 -0.58
CA ALA A 71 -0.31 -10.78 -0.59
C ALA A 71 -0.65 -11.41 -1.96
N GLU A 72 -1.59 -10.85 -2.72
CA GLU A 72 -1.86 -11.29 -4.10
C GLU A 72 -0.75 -10.93 -5.10
N ILE A 73 0.05 -9.91 -4.80
CA ILE A 73 1.10 -9.39 -5.70
C ILE A 73 2.44 -10.13 -5.51
N LYS A 74 2.70 -10.65 -4.30
CA LYS A 74 3.94 -11.33 -3.94
C LYS A 74 3.84 -12.84 -4.10
#